data_AF-A0A7W7EMN7-F1
#
_entry.id   AF-A0A7W7EMN7-F1
#
_cell.length_a   1.000
_cell.length_b   1.000
_cell.length_c   1.000
_cell.angle_alpha   90.00
_cell.angle_beta   90.00
_cell.angle_gamma   90.00
#
_symmetry.space_group_name_H-M   'P 1'
#
loop_
_entity.id
_entity.type
_entity.pdbx_description
1 polymer ?
#
loop_
_entity_poly.entity_id
_entity_poly.type
_entity_poly.pdbx_seq_one_letter_code
_entity_poly.pdbx_strand_id
1 'polypeptide(L)' 'MGLFSDFALNLDDVETLRSIITDACDELKIPHDHAGLVARVLDLHAEGRSRHEIIKILRTEFCKSRI' A
#
# COMPACT_ATOMS: atom_id res chain seq x y z
N MET A 1 -24.58 18.12 -6.54
CA MET A 1 -23.22 18.50 -6.95
C MET A 1 -22.53 19.16 -5.76
N GLY A 2 -21.51 18.51 -5.21
CA GLY A 2 -20.58 19.03 -4.21
C GLY A 2 -19.30 18.21 -4.39
N LEU A 3 -18.45 18.65 -5.31
CA LEU A 3 -17.14 19.24 -5.03
C LEU A 3 -16.21 18.23 -4.34
N PHE A 4 -15.35 17.64 -5.16
CA PHE A 4 -14.06 17.03 -4.85
C PHE A 4 -13.58 17.30 -3.42
N SER A 5 -13.76 16.33 -2.54
CA SER A 5 -12.93 16.24 -1.34
C SER A 5 -11.58 15.66 -1.78
N ASP A 6 -10.81 16.50 -2.46
CA ASP A 6 -9.42 16.25 -2.83
C ASP A 6 -8.62 15.91 -1.55
N PHE A 7 -8.12 14.68 -1.48
CA PHE A 7 -6.93 14.28 -0.71
C PHE A 7 -6.72 14.98 0.65
N ALA A 8 -7.64 14.79 1.60
CA ALA A 8 -7.30 14.93 3.02
C ALA A 8 -6.51 13.69 3.46
N LEU A 9 -5.33 13.45 2.87
CA LEU A 9 -4.34 12.55 3.44
C LEU A 9 -3.88 13.20 4.75
N ASN A 10 -4.29 12.66 5.90
CA ASN A 10 -3.65 13.09 7.14
C ASN A 10 -2.16 12.76 7.02
N LEU A 11 -1.29 13.63 7.54
CA LEU A 11 0.14 13.33 7.61
C LEU A 11 0.40 11.99 8.33
N ASP A 12 -0.43 11.65 9.32
CA ASP A 12 -0.47 10.33 9.97
C ASP A 12 -0.76 9.18 8.99
N ASP A 13 -1.66 9.38 8.02
CA ASP A 13 -1.95 8.39 6.97
C ASP A 13 -0.75 8.23 6.03
N VAL A 14 -0.03 9.32 5.73
CA VAL A 14 1.18 9.27 4.88
C VAL A 14 2.33 8.53 5.57
N GLU A 15 2.58 8.79 6.86
CA GLU A 15 3.59 8.04 7.62
C GLU A 15 3.21 6.56 7.77
N THR A 16 1.93 6.29 8.01
CA THR A 16 1.40 4.93 8.08
C THR A 16 1.59 4.20 6.75
N LEU A 17 1.19 4.81 5.64
CA LEU A 17 1.35 4.26 4.30
C LEU A 17 2.83 4.03 3.97
N ARG A 18 3.71 4.97 4.30
CA ARG A 18 5.14 4.83 4.09
C ARG A 18 5.73 3.68 4.89
N SER A 19 5.31 3.49 6.13
CA SER A 19 5.71 2.34 6.96
C SER A 19 5.20 1.02 6.36
N ILE A 20 3.96 0.98 5.87
CA ILE A 20 3.39 -0.21 5.21
C ILE A 20 4.16 -0.56 3.94
N ILE A 21 4.47 0.44 3.10
CA ILE A 21 5.25 0.25 1.87
C ILE A 21 6.67 -0.24 2.21
N THR A 22 7.31 0.36 3.22
CA THR A 22 8.66 -0.04 3.64
C THR A 22 8.69 -1.49 4.11
N ASP A 23 7.78 -1.87 5.02
CA ASP A 23 7.65 -3.23 5.51
C ASP A 23 7.37 -4.22 4.38
N ALA A 24 6.44 -3.88 3.48
CA ALA A 24 6.11 -4.75 2.36
C ALA A 24 7.30 -4.93 1.41
N CYS A 25 8.06 -3.88 1.11
CA CYS A 25 9.24 -3.98 0.25
C CYS A 25 10.35 -4.83 0.87
N ASP A 26 10.65 -4.63 2.16
CA ASP A 26 11.65 -5.42 2.90
C ASP A 26 11.25 -6.90 2.93
N GLU A 27 9.98 -7.17 3.23
CA GLU A 27 9.48 -8.52 3.41
C GLU A 27 9.37 -9.28 2.08
N LEU A 28 8.90 -8.61 1.02
CA LEU A 28 8.76 -9.19 -0.32
C LEU A 28 10.10 -9.21 -1.08
N LYS A 29 11.14 -8.56 -0.56
CA LYS A 29 12.44 -8.35 -1.22
C LYS A 29 12.30 -7.69 -2.60
N ILE A 30 11.39 -6.72 -2.68
CA ILE A 30 11.07 -5.97 -3.91
C ILE A 30 11.67 -4.57 -3.77
N PRO A 31 12.21 -3.97 -4.85
CA PRO A 31 12.70 -2.59 -4.80
C PRO A 31 11.61 -1.62 -4.34
N HIS A 32 11.98 -0.68 -3.47
CA HIS A 32 11.08 0.37 -2.96
C HIS A 32 10.43 1.23 -4.05
N ASP A 33 11.01 1.23 -5.26
CA ASP A 33 10.51 1.97 -6.42
C ASP A 33 9.61 1.11 -7.33
N HIS A 34 9.09 -0.01 -6.82
CA HIS A 34 8.10 -0.79 -7.54
C HIS A 34 6.78 0.00 -7.59
N ALA A 35 6.60 0.81 -8.64
CA ALA A 35 5.44 1.66 -8.83
C ALA A 35 4.10 0.90 -8.67
N GLY A 36 4.07 -0.38 -9.08
CA GLY A 36 2.90 -1.24 -8.90
C GLY A 36 2.59 -1.63 -7.45
N LEU A 37 3.58 -1.61 -6.55
CA LEU A 37 3.38 -1.93 -5.12
C LEU A 37 2.82 -0.72 -4.38
N VAL A 38 3.38 0.47 -4.62
CA VAL A 38 2.91 1.72 -4.00
C VAL A 38 1.47 2.01 -4.42
N ALA A 39 1.17 1.93 -5.72
CA ALA A 39 -0.20 2.11 -6.22
C ALA A 39 -1.16 1.11 -5.57
N ARG A 40 -0.76 -0.16 -5.45
CA ARG A 40 -1.60 -1.20 -4.84
C ARG A 40 -1.84 -1.00 -3.35
N VAL A 41 -0.84 -0.53 -2.60
CA VAL A 41 -0.99 -0.18 -1.18
C VAL A 41 -2.00 0.96 -1.02
N LEU A 42 -1.91 1.99 -1.86
CA LEU A 42 -2.83 3.13 -1.85
C LEU A 42 -4.28 2.70 -2.16
N ASP A 43 -4.47 1.86 -3.17
CA ASP A 43 -5.79 1.31 -3.52
C ASP A 43 -6.40 0.53 -2.35
N LEU A 44 -5.63 -0.39 -1.75
CA LEU A 44 -6.12 -1.22 -0.64
C LEU A 44 -6.40 -0.37 0.61
N HIS A 45 -5.61 0.67 0.86
CA HIS A 45 -5.87 1.59 1.95
C HIS A 45 -7.14 2.42 1.70
N ALA A 46 -7.37 2.88 0.47
CA ALA A 46 -8.59 3.60 0.08
C ALA A 46 -9.85 2.71 0.16
N GLU A 47 -9.70 1.40 -0.03
CA GLU A 47 -10.77 0.40 0.26
C GLU A 47 -11.08 0.25 1.77
N GLY A 48 -10.33 0.92 2.65
CA GLY A 48 -10.49 0.83 4.11
C GLY A 48 -9.86 -0.43 4.71
N ARG A 49 -8.93 -1.10 4.01
CA ARG A 49 -8.25 -2.30 4.51
C ARG A 49 -7.30 -1.95 5.64
N SER A 50 -7.22 -2.84 6.62
CA SER A 50 -6.24 -2.73 7.69
C SER A 50 -4.82 -3.04 7.19
N ARG A 51 -3.79 -2.49 7.84
CA ARG A 51 -2.37 -2.77 7.55
C ARG A 51 -2.07 -4.26 7.40
N HIS A 52 -2.61 -5.10 8.29
CA HIS A 52 -2.37 -6.53 8.28
C HIS A 52 -2.98 -7.21 7.04
N GLU A 53 -4.17 -6.78 6.61
CA GLU A 53 -4.80 -7.27 5.38
C GLU A 53 -4.02 -6.83 4.14
N ILE A 54 -3.58 -5.57 4.09
CA ILE A 54 -2.78 -5.02 2.99
C ILE A 54 -1.53 -5.87 2.78
N ILE A 55 -0.73 -6.09 3.83
CA ILE A 55 0.49 -6.91 3.75
C ILE A 55 0.18 -8.34 3.28
N LYS A 56 -0.88 -8.96 3.80
CA LYS A 56 -1.28 -10.32 3.41
C LYS A 56 -1.68 -10.43 1.94
N ILE A 57 -2.39 -9.43 1.42
CA ILE A 57 -2.79 -9.34 0.01
C ILE A 57 -1.53 -9.16 -0.85
N LEU A 58 -0.64 -8.23 -0.49
CA LEU A 58 0.60 -7.98 -1.22
C LEU A 58 1.51 -9.22 -1.24
N ARG A 59 1.65 -9.96 -0.14
CA ARG A 59 2.32 -11.27 -0.13
C ARG A 59 1.72 -12.20 -1.19
N THR A 60 0.40 -12.30 -1.26
CA THR A 60 -0.27 -13.21 -2.20
C THR A 60 -0.08 -12.76 -3.65
N GLU A 61 -0.16 -11.47 -3.93
CA GLU A 61 -0.05 -10.92 -5.30
C GLU A 61 1.41 -10.94 -5.80
N PHE A 62 2.36 -10.52 -4.97
CA PHE A 62 3.74 -10.30 -5.38
C PHE A 62 4.68 -11.50 -5.10
N CYS A 63 4.48 -12.30 -4.04
CA CYS A 63 5.30 -13.51 -3.83
C CYS A 63 4.90 -14.68 -4.72
N LYS A 64 3.67 -14.72 -5.26
CA LYS A 64 3.26 -15.78 -6.21
C LYS A 64 3.99 -15.70 -7.57
N SER A 65 4.65 -14.58 -7.87
CA SER A 65 5.43 -14.42 -9.12
C SER A 65 6.83 -15.05 -9.06
N ARG A 66 7.18 -15.79 -7.98
CA ARG A 66 8.40 -16.60 -7.87
C ARG A 66 8.11 -18.09 -8.07
N ILE A 67 7.61 -18.45 -9.26
CA ILE A 67 7.63 -19.83 -9.76
C ILE A 67 8.28 -19.81 -11.14
#